data_AF-A0A941I9G5-F1
#
_entry.id   AF-A0A941I9G5-F1
#
_cell.length_a   1.000
_cell.length_b   1.000
_cell.length_c   1.000
_cell.angle_alpha   90.00
_cell.angle_beta   90.00
_cell.angle_gamma   90.00
#
_symmetry.space_group_name_H-M   'P 1'
#
loop_
_entity.id
_entity.type
_entity.pdbx_description
1 polymer ?
#
loop_
_entity_poly.entity_id
_entity_poly.type
_entity_poly.pdbx_seq_one_letter_code
_entity_poly.pdbx_strand_id
1 'polypeptide(L)'
;ENRLPIYVGKSNTLRQRVLSHFSADHALAKEMNISQQVRDIEWIECAGEIDALITEARLIKEKQPTLNRQLRRNSEFCSWRLSDLGSGLLQPQLVY
;
A
#
# COMPACT_ATOMS: atom_id res chain seq x y z
N GLU A 1 9.26 -16.35 -16.18
CA GLU A 1 9.50 -14.90 -16.19
C GLU A 1 8.91 -14.31 -14.91
N ASN A 2 9.70 -13.65 -14.07
CA ASN A 2 9.28 -13.27 -12.72
C ASN A 2 8.49 -11.95 -12.76
N ARG A 3 7.16 -12.01 -12.86
CA ARG A 3 6.24 -10.84 -12.92
C ARG A 3 5.99 -10.24 -11.53
N LEU A 4 7.06 -9.83 -10.83
CA LEU A 4 6.91 -9.14 -9.54
C LEU A 4 6.59 -7.66 -9.77
N PRO A 5 5.61 -7.09 -9.03
CA PRO A 5 5.27 -5.68 -9.17
C PRO A 5 6.44 -4.81 -8.68
N ILE A 6 6.74 -3.74 -9.42
CA ILE A 6 7.74 -2.74 -9.02
C ILE A 6 7.13 -1.67 -8.10
N TYR A 7 5.81 -1.45 -8.19
CA TYR A 7 5.06 -0.48 -7.41
C TYR A 7 3.62 -0.97 -7.20
N VAL A 8 3.06 -0.71 -6.02
CA VAL A 8 1.63 -0.90 -5.69
C VAL A 8 1.10 0.41 -5.10
N GLY A 9 -0.09 0.83 -5.52
CA GLY A 9 -0.71 2.08 -5.09
C GLY A 9 -2.23 2.00 -5.07
N LYS A 10 -2.90 2.78 -4.20
CA LYS A 10 -4.36 3.00 -4.24
C LYS A 10 -4.77 4.20 -5.11
N SER A 11 -5.99 4.18 -5.65
CA SER A 11 -6.62 5.35 -6.26
C SER A 11 -8.14 5.21 -6.33
N ASN A 12 -8.86 6.32 -6.18
CA ASN A 12 -10.29 6.41 -6.49
C ASN A 12 -10.54 6.57 -8.01
N THR A 13 -9.55 7.10 -8.73
CA THR A 13 -9.58 7.32 -10.18
C THR A 13 -8.34 6.70 -10.82
N LEU A 14 -8.44 5.42 -11.22
CA LEU A 14 -7.31 4.67 -11.79
C LEU A 14 -6.71 5.37 -13.01
N ARG A 15 -7.55 5.84 -13.95
CA ARG A 15 -7.09 6.53 -15.16
C ARG A 15 -6.22 7.74 -14.85
N GLN A 16 -6.67 8.60 -13.95
CA GLN A 16 -5.93 9.82 -13.59
C GLN A 16 -4.61 9.49 -12.90
N ARG A 17 -4.61 8.48 -12.02
CA ARG A 17 -3.41 8.01 -11.32
C ARG A 17 -2.38 7.44 -12.28
N VAL A 18 -2.80 6.59 -13.22
CA VAL A 18 -1.92 6.04 -14.24
C VAL A 18 -1.32 7.18 -15.06
N LEU A 19 -2.16 8.09 -15.58
CA LEU A 19 -1.67 9.22 -16.39
C LEU A 19 -0.71 10.14 -15.63
N SER A 20 -0.88 10.34 -14.32
CA SER A 20 0.05 11.16 -13.53
C SER A 20 1.48 10.60 -13.50
N HIS A 21 1.66 9.29 -13.67
CA HIS A 21 3.00 8.71 -13.78
C HIS A 21 3.67 9.01 -15.13
N PHE A 22 2.90 9.33 -16.17
CA PHE A 22 3.37 9.56 -17.54
C PHE A 22 3.28 11.03 -17.98
N SER A 23 2.69 11.91 -17.18
CA SER A 23 2.70 13.36 -17.45
C SER A 23 4.10 13.94 -17.28
N ALA A 24 4.50 14.83 -18.19
CA ALA A 24 5.84 15.43 -18.30
C ALA A 24 6.23 16.37 -17.14
N ASP A 25 5.30 16.64 -16.20
CA ASP A 25 5.59 17.34 -14.96
C ASP A 25 6.33 16.39 -14.00
N HIS A 26 7.62 16.20 -14.26
CA HIS A 26 8.56 15.39 -13.49
C HIS A 26 8.86 15.97 -12.09
N ALA A 27 7.83 16.32 -11.33
CA ALA A 27 7.99 16.92 -10.00
C ALA A 27 8.65 15.94 -8.99
N LEU A 28 8.65 14.63 -9.26
CA LEU A 28 9.15 13.61 -8.34
C LEU A 28 9.93 12.49 -9.06
N ALA A 29 11.22 12.34 -8.74
CA ALA A 29 12.11 11.29 -9.27
C ALA A 29 11.56 9.86 -9.13
N LYS A 30 10.64 9.62 -8.20
CA LYS A 30 9.95 8.33 -8.02
C LYS A 30 9.02 8.01 -9.19
N GLU A 31 8.27 8.98 -9.67
CA GLU A 31 7.27 8.78 -10.73
C GLU A 31 7.94 8.51 -12.07
N MET A 32 9.06 9.18 -12.34
CA MET A 32 9.91 8.92 -13.49
C MET A 32 10.50 7.49 -13.48
N ASN A 33 10.91 7.00 -12.31
CA ASN A 33 11.41 5.63 -12.19
C ASN A 33 10.31 4.59 -12.46
N ILE A 34 9.08 4.85 -12.03
CA ILE A 34 7.93 3.98 -12.32
C ILE A 34 7.68 3.98 -13.83
N SER A 35 7.53 5.14 -14.47
CA SER A 35 7.18 5.21 -15.89
C SER A 35 8.23 4.60 -16.83
N GLN A 36 9.51 4.65 -16.47
CA GLN A 36 10.57 4.02 -17.26
C GLN A 36 10.61 2.49 -17.14
N GLN A 37 10.10 1.91 -16.04
CA GLN A 37 10.20 0.47 -15.75
C GLN A 37 8.89 -0.29 -15.96
N VAL A 38 7.74 0.40 -15.97
CA VAL A 38 6.43 -0.22 -16.20
C VAL A 38 6.36 -0.84 -17.59
N ARG A 39 5.93 -2.10 -17.65
CA ARG A 39 5.63 -2.83 -18.89
C ARG A 39 4.19 -3.33 -18.98
N ASP A 40 3.55 -3.48 -17.83
CA ASP A 40 2.20 -4.03 -17.66
C ASP A 40 1.56 -3.37 -16.45
N ILE A 41 0.23 -3.29 -16.44
CA ILE A 41 -0.56 -2.69 -15.36
C ILE A 41 -1.72 -3.62 -15.04
N GLU A 42 -1.76 -4.10 -13.79
CA GLU A 42 -2.86 -4.86 -13.22
C GLU A 42 -3.61 -4.01 -12.19
N TRP A 43 -4.90 -4.29 -11.98
CA TRP A 43 -5.72 -3.63 -10.97
C TRP A 43 -6.67 -4.60 -10.27
N ILE A 44 -7.08 -4.22 -9.06
CA ILE A 44 -8.09 -4.92 -8.27
C ILE A 44 -9.15 -3.90 -7.89
N GLU A 45 -10.41 -4.18 -8.25
CA GLU A 45 -11.54 -3.37 -7.82
C GLU A 45 -11.79 -3.61 -6.32
N CYS A 46 -11.93 -2.53 -5.56
CA CYS A 46 -12.14 -2.56 -4.11
C CYS A 46 -13.52 -1.97 -3.79
N ALA A 47 -14.13 -2.43 -2.70
CA ALA A 47 -15.47 -1.98 -2.29
C ALA A 47 -15.51 -0.52 -1.80
N GLY A 48 -14.34 0.10 -1.57
CA GLY A 48 -14.20 1.49 -1.16
C GLY A 48 -12.77 1.83 -0.75
N GLU A 49 -12.59 3.02 -0.16
CA GLU A 49 -11.25 3.51 0.21
C GLU A 49 -10.57 2.66 1.28
N ILE A 50 -11.34 2.21 2.29
CA ILE A 50 -10.79 1.38 3.39
C ILE A 50 -10.28 0.05 2.84
N ASP A 51 -11.07 -0.60 1.98
CA ASP A 51 -10.69 -1.86 1.34
C ASP A 51 -9.44 -1.69 0.45
N ALA A 52 -9.37 -0.59 -0.32
CA ALA A 52 -8.20 -0.26 -1.12
C ALA A 52 -6.93 -0.04 -0.28
N LEU A 53 -7.04 0.63 0.87
CA LEU A 53 -5.93 0.84 1.80
C LEU A 53 -5.41 -0.48 2.40
N ILE A 54 -6.33 -1.34 2.85
CA ILE A 54 -5.98 -2.64 3.44
C ILE A 54 -5.33 -3.53 2.37
N THR A 55 -5.92 -3.58 1.18
CA THR A 55 -5.42 -4.38 0.05
C THR A 55 -4.05 -3.88 -0.41
N GLU A 56 -3.84 -2.57 -0.54
CA GLU A 56 -2.54 -1.96 -0.83
C GLU A 56 -1.47 -2.38 0.20
N ALA A 57 -1.77 -2.22 1.48
CA ALA A 57 -0.84 -2.55 2.56
C ALA A 57 -0.48 -4.05 2.56
N ARG A 58 -1.47 -4.93 2.36
CA ARG A 58 -1.26 -6.38 2.25
C ARG A 58 -0.35 -6.73 1.08
N LEU A 59 -0.62 -6.19 -0.11
CA LEU A 59 0.16 -6.49 -1.32
C LEU A 59 1.59 -5.96 -1.24
N ILE A 60 1.80 -4.77 -0.64
CA ILE A 60 3.16 -4.25 -0.43
C ILE A 60 3.95 -5.15 0.51
N LYS A 61 3.32 -5.65 1.59
CA LYS A 61 3.97 -6.57 2.54
C LYS A 61 4.30 -7.92 1.91
N GLU A 62 3.37 -8.49 1.15
CA GLU A 62 3.52 -9.81 0.54
C GLU A 62 4.50 -9.78 -0.64
N LYS A 63 4.33 -8.84 -1.57
CA LYS A 63 5.09 -8.81 -2.81
C LYS A 63 6.39 -8.05 -2.70
N GLN A 64 6.52 -7.19 -1.68
CA GLN A 64 7.71 -6.41 -1.45
C GLN A 64 8.16 -5.73 -2.77
N PRO A 65 7.44 -4.70 -3.27
CA PRO A 65 7.71 -4.02 -4.57
C PRO A 65 8.73 -2.87 -4.43
N THR A 66 9.78 -2.83 -5.26
CA THR A 66 11.04 -2.04 -5.05
C THR A 66 10.82 -0.55 -4.82
N LEU A 67 9.78 0.02 -5.42
CA LEU A 67 9.52 1.45 -5.36
C LEU A 67 8.58 1.86 -4.18
N ASN A 68 8.08 0.91 -3.38
CA ASN A 68 7.32 1.18 -2.15
C ASN A 68 8.21 1.29 -0.90
N ARG A 69 9.14 2.27 -0.86
CA ARG A 69 10.13 2.40 0.23
C ARG A 69 9.56 2.52 1.65
N GLN A 70 8.47 3.27 1.85
CA GLN A 70 7.94 3.55 3.20
C GLN A 70 7.26 2.33 3.83
N LEU A 71 6.27 1.77 3.12
CA LEU A 71 5.47 0.64 3.60
C LEU A 71 6.24 -0.70 3.62
N ARG A 72 7.35 -0.82 2.87
CA ARG A 72 8.27 -1.97 3.00
C ARG A 72 9.01 -2.04 4.33
N ARG A 73 9.42 -0.89 4.89
CA ARG A 73 10.23 -0.82 6.11
C ARG A 73 9.39 -0.95 7.39
N ASN A 74 8.09 -0.69 7.29
CA ASN A 74 7.19 -0.74 8.44
C ASN A 74 6.72 -2.19 8.67
N SER A 75 7.62 -3.04 9.19
CA SER A 75 7.33 -4.43 9.54
C SER A 75 6.52 -4.55 10.83
N GLU A 76 6.56 -3.53 11.69
CA GLU A 76 5.91 -3.55 13.00
C GLU A 76 4.58 -2.81 12.90
N PHE A 77 3.52 -3.56 12.60
CA PHE A 77 2.18 -3.09 12.91
C PHE A 77 1.97 -3.37 14.39
N CYS A 78 1.44 -2.39 15.11
CA CYS A 78 0.95 -2.63 16.45
C CYS A 78 -0.46 -2.06 16.54
N SER A 79 -1.31 -2.74 17.31
CA SER A 79 -2.67 -2.31 17.60
C SER A 79 -2.88 -2.38 19.11
N TRP A 80 -3.69 -1.47 19.63
CA TRP A 80 -4.17 -1.58 21.00
C TRP A 80 -5.41 -2.45 21.01
N ARG A 81 -5.34 -3.58 21.69
CA ARG A 81 -6.49 -4.42 22.01
C ARG A 81 -6.92 -4.13 23.44
N LEU A 82 -8.18 -3.77 23.63
CA LEU A 82 -8.78 -3.68 24.96
C LEU A 82 -9.31 -5.07 25.34
N SER A 83 -8.75 -5.67 26.39
CA SER A 83 -9.20 -6.95 26.94
C SER A 83 -9.88 -6.73 28.29
N ASP A 84 -11.06 -7.33 28.46
CA ASP A 84 -11.78 -7.36 29.74
C ASP A 84 -11.22 -8.50 30.61
N LEU A 85 -10.82 -8.17 31.83
CA LEU A 85 -10.28 -9.12 32.81
C LEU A 85 -11.35 -9.63 33.81
N GLY A 86 -12.63 -9.38 33.54
CA GLY A 86 -13.74 -9.80 34.39
C GLY A 86 -13.99 -8.88 35.60
N SER A 87 -13.26 -7.77 35.71
CA SER A 87 -13.42 -6.74 36.75
C SER A 87 -14.16 -5.49 36.26
N GLY A 88 -14.57 -5.45 34.99
CA GLY A 88 -15.18 -4.27 34.35
C GLY A 88 -14.16 -3.19 33.94
N LEU A 89 -12.87 -3.39 34.23
CA LEU A 89 -11.78 -2.54 33.76
C LEU A 89 -11.18 -3.13 32.47
N LEU A 90 -11.13 -2.30 31.43
CA LEU A 90 -10.49 -2.65 30.16
C LEU A 90 -8.98 -2.41 30.25
N GLN A 91 -8.18 -3.46 30.05
CA GLN A 91 -6.73 -3.33 29.97
C GLN A 91 -6.28 -3.15 28.51
N PRO A 92 -5.57 -2.07 28.17
CA PRO A 92 -4.95 -1.93 26.87
C PRO A 92 -3.73 -2.85 26.75
N GLN A 93 -3.75 -3.73 25.76
CA GLN A 93 -2.63 -4.57 25.36
C GLN A 93 -2.13 -4.16 23.98
N LEU A 94 -0.82 -3.96 23.86
CA LEU A 94 -0.19 -3.74 22.57
C LEU A 94 -0.01 -5.10 21.88
N VAL A 95 -0.63 -5.26 20.71
CA VAL A 95 -0.59 -6.49 19.90
C VAL A 95 0.11 -6.18 18.59
N TYR A 96 1.18 -6.92 18.28
CA TYR A 96 1.95 -6.81 17.03
C TYR A 96 1.40 -7.71 15.92
#